data_AF-A0A838UWF7-F1
#
_entry.id   AF-A0A838UWF7-F1
#
_cell.length_a   1.000
_cell.length_b   1.000
_cell.length_c   1.000
_cell.angle_alpha   90.00
_cell.angle_beta   90.00
_cell.angle_gamma   90.00
#
_symmetry.space_group_name_H-M   'P 1'
#
loop_
_entity.id
_entity.type
_entity.pdbx_description
1 polymer ?
#
loop_
_entity_poly.entity_id
_entity_poly.type
_entity_poly.pdbx_seq_one_letter_code
_entity_poly.pdbx_strand_id
1 'polypeptide(L)' 'MFGIGHFWELLMVVAVALLVFGPKRLPEMGNAVGQTIRAFQKSMKEVTSPPSTVAENPPLLVSSGAKDAVDEPTAP' A
#
# COMPACT_ATOMS: atom_id res chain seq x y z
N MET A 1 -34.04 2.51 0.11
CA MET A 1 -34.11 2.24 1.56
C MET A 1 -33.09 1.16 1.91
N PHE A 2 -31.80 1.51 1.91
CA PHE A 2 -30.67 0.55 1.79
C PHE A 2 -29.67 0.66 2.96
N GLY A 3 -30.13 1.13 4.13
CA GLY A 3 -29.20 1.65 5.14
C GLY A 3 -28.79 0.70 6.26
N ILE A 4 -29.69 -0.19 6.72
CA ILE A 4 -29.48 -0.86 8.03
C ILE A 4 -30.06 -2.29 8.06
N GLY A 5 -31.19 -2.56 7.39
CA GLY A 5 -31.81 -3.90 7.40
C GLY A 5 -30.95 -5.02 6.80
N HIS A 6 -30.24 -4.73 5.70
CA HIS A 6 -29.39 -5.71 5.01
C HIS A 6 -28.15 -6.10 5.81
N PHE A 7 -27.69 -5.26 6.74
CA PHE A 7 -26.54 -5.58 7.57
C PHE A 7 -26.84 -6.76 8.50
N TRP A 8 -28.05 -6.81 9.06
CA TRP A 8 -28.50 -7.91 9.92
C TRP A 8 -28.65 -9.22 9.17
N GLU A 9 -29.16 -9.16 7.94
CA GLU A 9 -29.29 -10.33 7.06
C GLU A 9 -27.91 -10.89 6.67
N LEU A 10 -26.97 -10.01 6.30
CA LEU A 10 -25.59 -10.39 6.01
C LEU A 10 -24.89 -10.98 7.23
N LEU A 11 -25.07 -10.39 8.42
CA LEU A 11 -24.48 -10.89 9.66
C LEU A 11 -24.97 -12.30 10.00
N MET A 12 -26.27 -12.57 9.80
CA MET A 12 -26.87 -13.89 10.03
C MET A 12 -26.24 -14.94 9.09
N VAL A 13 -26.09 -14.61 7.80
CA VAL A 13 -25.45 -15.50 6.82
C VAL A 13 -23.99 -15.76 7.19
N VAL A 14 -23.25 -14.71 7.56
CA VAL A 14 -21.85 -14.82 8.01
C VAL A 14 -21.75 -15.68 9.27
N ALA A 15 -22.67 -15.55 10.23
CA ALA A 15 -22.67 -16.39 11.43
C ALA A 15 -22.84 -17.89 11.11
N VAL A 16 -23.75 -18.23 10.19
CA VAL A 16 -23.92 -19.64 9.74
C VAL A 16 -22.70 -20.12 8.95
N ALA A 17 -22.16 -19.29 8.05
CA ALA A 17 -20.95 -19.62 7.31
C ALA A 17 -19.75 -19.82 8.25
N LEU A 18 -19.62 -19.01 9.29
CA LEU A 18 -18.62 -19.14 10.35
C LEU A 18 -18.79 -20.42 11.16
N LEU A 19 -20.02 -20.93 11.33
CA LEU A 19 -20.26 -22.20 12.02
C LEU A 19 -19.81 -23.40 11.16
N VAL A 20 -20.06 -23.34 9.85
CA VAL A 20 -19.67 -24.40 8.89
C VAL A 20 -18.17 -24.38 8.59
N PHE A 21 -17.63 -23.21 8.24
CA PHE A 21 -16.23 -23.04 7.86
C PHE A 21 -15.30 -22.83 9.07
N GLY A 22 -15.82 -22.27 10.17
CA GLY A 22 -15.05 -21.92 11.36
C GLY A 22 -14.51 -20.48 11.32
N PRO A 23 -14.48 -19.76 12.45
CA PRO A 23 -14.01 -18.36 12.52
C PRO A 23 -12.52 -18.17 12.25
N LYS A 24 -11.72 -19.25 12.36
CA LYS A 24 -10.30 -19.22 11.98
C LYS A 24 -10.09 -19.35 10.48
N ARG A 25 -11.00 -19.98 9.74
CA ARG A 25 -10.78 -20.31 8.32
C ARG A 25 -11.12 -19.16 7.36
N LEU A 26 -12.10 -18.32 7.71
CA LEU A 26 -12.36 -17.09 6.96
C LEU A 26 -11.14 -16.15 6.86
N PRO A 27 -10.46 -15.77 7.97
CA PRO A 27 -9.28 -14.91 7.89
C PRO A 27 -8.07 -15.62 7.27
N GLU A 28 -7.92 -16.94 7.49
CA GLU A 28 -6.85 -17.73 6.88
C GLU A 28 -6.96 -17.74 5.34
N MET A 29 -8.15 -18.04 4.81
CA MET A 29 -8.40 -18.00 3.36
C MET A 29 -8.38 -16.57 2.81
N GLY A 30 -8.92 -15.60 3.57
CA GLY A 30 -8.91 -14.18 3.20
C GLY A 30 -7.50 -13.61 3.07
N ASN A 31 -6.57 -14.00 3.94
CA ASN A 31 -5.17 -13.59 3.83
C ASN A 31 -4.50 -14.13 2.56
N ALA A 32 -4.72 -15.41 2.22
CA ALA A 32 -4.16 -16.02 1.01
C ALA A 32 -4.71 -15.35 -0.26
N VAL A 33 -6.05 -15.22 -0.35
CA VAL A 33 -6.71 -14.54 -1.48
C VAL A 33 -6.32 -13.06 -1.56
N GLY A 34 -6.22 -12.39 -0.41
CA GLY A 34 -5.82 -10.99 -0.32
C GLY A 34 -4.39 -10.75 -0.85
N GLN A 35 -3.47 -11.68 -0.59
CA GLN A 35 -2.12 -11.60 -1.13
C GLN A 35 -2.10 -11.73 -2.66
N THR A 36 -2.90 -12.64 -3.22
CA THR A 36 -3.07 -12.78 -4.68
C THR A 36 -3.67 -11.53 -5.30
N ILE A 37 -4.75 -10.99 -4.71
CA ILE A 37 -5.39 -9.75 -5.18
C ILE A 37 -4.40 -8.58 -5.14
N ARG A 38 -3.59 -8.47 -4.08
CA ARG A 38 -2.61 -7.39 -3.93
C ARG A 38 -1.49 -7.47 -4.95
N ALA A 39 -1.01 -8.68 -5.25
CA ALA A 39 -0.04 -8.92 -6.32
C ALA A 39 -0.65 -8.60 -7.69
N PHE A 40 -1.89 -9.04 -7.94
CA PHE A 40 -2.63 -8.75 -9.17
C PHE A 40 -2.82 -7.24 -9.37
N GLN A 41 -3.25 -6.51 -8.34
CA GLN A 41 -3.36 -5.04 -8.39
C GLN A 41 -2.01 -4.36 -8.67
N LYS A 42 -0.90 -4.85 -8.09
CA LYS A 42 0.43 -4.29 -8.33
C LYS A 42 0.85 -4.45 -9.80
N SER A 43 0.68 -5.64 -10.37
CA SER A 43 0.97 -5.90 -11.78
C SER A 43 0.03 -5.12 -12.71
N MET A 44 -1.27 -5.03 -12.39
CA MET A 44 -2.19 -4.19 -13.14
C MET A 44 -1.79 -2.71 -13.12
N LYS A 45 -1.31 -2.21 -11.98
CA LYS A 45 -0.86 -0.82 -11.84
C LYS A 45 0.38 -0.54 -12.70
N GLU A 46 1.29 -1.49 -12.78
CA GLU A 46 2.49 -1.40 -13.64
C GLU A 46 2.13 -1.43 -15.13
N VAL A 47 1.15 -2.25 -15.53
CA VAL A 47 0.68 -2.33 -16.92
C VAL A 47 -0.14 -1.12 -17.35
N THR A 48 -0.97 -0.57 -16.45
CA THR A 48 -1.85 0.57 -16.77
C THR A 48 -1.19 1.93 -16.60
N SER A 49 -0.04 2.00 -15.91
CA SER A 49 0.71 3.25 -15.77
C SER A 49 1.70 3.35 -16.94
N PRO A 50 1.61 4.38 -17.81
CA PRO A 50 2.70 4.65 -18.75
C PRO A 50 3.98 4.90 -17.93
N PRO A 51 5.18 4.58 -18.48
CA PRO A 51 6.46 4.69 -17.78
C PRO A 51 6.70 6.14 -17.35
N SER A 52 6.15 6.50 -16.19
CA SER A 52 6.36 7.79 -15.56
C SER A 52 7.65 7.62 -14.79
N THR A 53 8.72 8.11 -15.42
CA THR A 53 10.01 8.47 -14.87
C THR A 53 10.10 8.32 -13.36
N VAL A 54 10.93 7.36 -12.94
CA VAL A 54 11.85 7.44 -11.80
C VAL A 54 11.51 8.54 -10.79
N ALA A 55 10.73 8.19 -9.78
CA ALA A 55 10.83 8.80 -8.46
C ALA A 55 11.37 7.75 -7.48
N GLU A 56 12.45 7.08 -7.88
CA GLU A 56 13.46 6.62 -6.94
C GLU A 56 14.13 7.90 -6.42
N ASN A 57 13.70 8.39 -5.26
CA ASN A 57 14.45 9.43 -4.58
C ASN A 57 15.84 8.85 -4.23
N PRO A 58 16.93 9.44 -4.72
CA PRO A 58 18.28 8.93 -4.53
C PRO A 58 18.66 8.90 -3.04
N PRO A 59 19.52 7.95 -2.63
CA PRO A 59 19.93 7.80 -1.25
C PRO A 59 20.61 9.07 -0.75
N LEU A 60 20.13 9.52 0.40
CA LEU A 60 20.69 10.47 1.35
C LEU A 60 22.18 10.82 1.15
N LEU A 61 22.46 11.83 0.33
CA LEU A 61 23.67 12.64 0.41
C LEU A 61 23.30 14.04 0.91
N VAL A 62 22.76 14.10 2.14
CA VAL A 62 22.76 15.33 2.95
C VAL A 62 23.61 15.07 4.20
N SER A 63 24.82 14.58 3.98
CA SER A 63 25.86 14.49 5.00
C SER A 63 27.21 14.70 4.33
N SER A 64 27.54 15.96 4.05
CA SER A 64 28.91 16.43 4.08
C SER A 64 28.90 17.95 4.04
N GLY A 65 29.53 18.56 5.03
CA GLY A 65 29.55 20.00 5.24
C GLY A 65 30.16 20.76 4.06
N ALA A 66 29.48 21.84 3.70
CA ALA A 66 30.05 22.95 2.93
C ALA A 66 29.59 24.26 3.59
N LYS A 67 29.96 24.41 4.86
CA LYS A 67 30.13 25.72 5.49
C LYS A 67 31.60 25.77 5.81
N ASP A 68 32.41 26.26 4.88
CA ASP A 68 33.70 26.90 5.14
C ASP A 68 34.25 27.41 3.80
N ALA A 69 34.70 28.66 3.85
CA ALA A 69 35.64 29.26 2.91
C ALA A 69 35.18 29.48 1.46
N VAL A 70 34.42 30.55 1.22
CA VAL A 70 34.77 31.50 0.14
C VAL A 70 34.56 32.91 0.70
N ASP A 71 35.50 33.31 1.55
CA ASP A 71 35.83 34.71 1.83
C ASP A 71 36.60 35.23 0.61
N GLU A 72 36.08 36.29 0.04
CA GLU A 72 36.72 37.12 -0.99
C GLU A 72 38.02 37.72 -0.42
N PRO A 73 39.15 37.69 -1.14
CA PRO A 73 39.73 38.99 -1.53
C PRO A 73 40.55 38.95 -2.83
N THR A 74 40.39 40.01 -3.64
CA THR A 74 41.50 40.80 -4.23
C THR A 74 42.47 40.04 -5.17
N ALA A 75 42.40 40.23 -6.50
CA ALA A 75 43.06 41.30 -7.28
C ALA A 75 44.61 41.34 -7.05
N PRO A 76 45.46 41.73 -8.02
CA PRO A 76 45.28 42.76 -9.04
C PRO A 76 45.23 42.26 -10.50
#